data_AF-K2AUH9-F1
#
_entry.id   AF-K2AUH9-F1
#
_cell.length_a   1.000
_cell.length_b   1.000
_cell.length_c   1.000
_cell.angle_alpha   90.00
_cell.angle_beta   90.00
_cell.angle_gamma   90.00
#
_symmetry.space_group_name_H-M   'P 1'
#
loop_
_entity.id
_entity.type
_entity.pdbx_description
1 polymer ?
#
loop_
_entity_poly.entity_id
_entity_poly.type
_entity_poly.pdbx_seq_one_letter_code
_entity_poly.pdbx_strand_id
1 'polypeptide(L)'
;MVHLSHKNIDEKLPNTLLWSKTEAIMLLNAGHPPMVGWRFVRIMFTEFWNRCLKQGLWKDGTEGWIEIIYQMFSKFVTYERLWEMQRQPSLKETYKDIDKQILSEWEKQAK
;
A
#
# COMPACT_ATOMS: atom_id res chain seq x y z
N MET A 1 -8.47 -12.74 -27.23
CA MET A 1 -7.12 -12.17 -27.40
C MET A 1 -6.34 -12.53 -26.15
N VAL A 2 -5.29 -13.35 -26.24
CA VAL A 2 -4.54 -13.80 -25.06
C VAL A 2 -3.68 -12.62 -24.58
N HIS A 3 -4.09 -11.93 -23.52
CA HIS A 3 -3.29 -10.87 -22.92
C HIS A 3 -2.11 -11.47 -22.14
N LEU A 4 -1.02 -11.79 -22.84
CA LEU A 4 0.24 -12.29 -22.26
C LEU A 4 1.07 -11.15 -21.62
N SER A 5 0.44 -10.27 -20.84
CA SER A 5 1.12 -9.11 -20.21
C SER A 5 1.57 -9.40 -18.76
N HIS A 6 1.62 -10.66 -18.37
CA HIS A 6 1.94 -11.13 -17.01
C HIS A 6 3.16 -12.05 -17.00
N LYS A 7 4.23 -11.70 -17.72
CA LYS A 7 5.35 -12.64 -17.93
C LYS A 7 6.36 -12.68 -16.78
N ASN A 8 6.47 -11.64 -15.95
CA ASN A 8 7.43 -11.64 -14.86
C ASN A 8 7.07 -10.65 -13.73
N ILE A 9 7.41 -11.00 -12.48
CA ILE A 9 7.32 -10.13 -11.31
C ILE A 9 8.20 -8.88 -11.46
N ASP A 10 9.31 -9.01 -12.19
CA ASP A 10 10.26 -7.92 -12.47
C ASP A 10 9.61 -6.75 -13.23
N GLU A 11 8.57 -7.02 -14.01
CA GLU A 11 7.79 -5.98 -14.68
C GLU A 11 6.61 -5.53 -13.83
N LYS A 12 5.94 -6.46 -13.14
CA LYS A 12 4.74 -6.15 -12.35
C LYS A 12 5.08 -5.20 -11.19
N LEU A 13 6.13 -5.47 -10.43
CA LEU A 13 6.44 -4.72 -9.20
C LEU A 13 6.79 -3.24 -9.45
N PRO A 14 7.69 -2.87 -10.38
CA PRO A 14 7.94 -1.47 -10.73
C PRO A 14 6.69 -0.76 -11.24
N ASN A 15 5.86 -1.45 -12.02
CA ASN A 15 4.60 -0.88 -12.50
C ASN A 15 3.63 -0.60 -11.35
N THR A 16 3.48 -1.51 -10.39
CA THR A 16 2.66 -1.26 -9.20
C THR A 16 3.18 -0.08 -8.40
N LEU A 17 4.50 0.06 -8.26
CA LEU A 17 5.11 1.24 -7.64
C LEU A 17 4.87 2.53 -8.45
N LEU A 18 4.72 2.49 -9.77
CA LEU A 18 4.39 3.67 -10.56
C LEU A 18 2.89 4.03 -10.42
N TRP A 19 2.02 3.07 -10.69
CA TRP A 19 0.56 3.25 -10.71
C TRP A 19 0.00 3.60 -9.35
N SER A 20 0.49 2.98 -8.27
CA SER A 20 0.05 3.30 -6.91
C SER A 20 0.26 4.76 -6.52
N LYS A 21 1.27 5.44 -7.10
CA LYS A 21 1.49 6.88 -6.88
C LYS A 21 0.33 7.68 -7.44
N THR A 22 0.01 7.40 -8.70
CA THR A 22 -1.02 8.09 -9.46
C THR A 22 -2.39 7.85 -8.84
N GLU A 23 -2.70 6.60 -8.48
CA GLU A 23 -3.95 6.26 -7.79
C GLU A 23 -4.07 6.97 -6.43
N ALA A 24 -2.99 7.00 -5.62
CA ALA A 24 -3.01 7.68 -4.33
C ALA A 24 -3.29 9.19 -4.47
N ILE A 25 -2.69 9.85 -5.46
CA ILE A 25 -2.94 11.26 -5.76
C ILE A 25 -4.40 11.47 -6.17
N MET A 26 -4.94 10.58 -7.02
CA MET A 26 -6.35 10.65 -7.43
C MET A 26 -7.29 10.49 -6.23
N LEU A 27 -7.01 9.55 -5.32
CA LEU A 27 -7.80 9.36 -4.09
C LEU A 27 -7.72 10.58 -3.17
N LEU A 28 -6.54 11.18 -3.03
CA LEU A 28 -6.35 12.39 -2.25
C LEU A 28 -7.15 13.55 -2.83
N ASN A 29 -7.06 13.77 -4.15
CA ASN A 29 -7.79 14.83 -4.86
C ASN A 29 -9.31 14.60 -4.83
N ALA A 30 -9.76 13.34 -4.80
CA ALA A 30 -11.16 12.99 -4.63
C ALA A 30 -11.68 13.19 -3.18
N GLY A 31 -10.84 13.67 -2.27
CA GLY A 31 -11.23 13.90 -0.87
C GLY A 31 -11.44 12.62 -0.09
N HIS A 32 -10.70 11.55 -0.41
CA HIS A 32 -10.81 10.29 0.34
C HIS A 32 -10.55 10.54 1.84
N PRO A 33 -11.37 9.97 2.75
CA PRO A 33 -11.18 10.16 4.19
C PRO A 33 -9.79 9.71 4.67
N PRO A 34 -9.32 10.23 5.82
CA PRO A 34 -8.05 9.80 6.41
C PRO A 34 -7.98 8.29 6.61
N MET A 35 -6.88 7.71 6.17
CA MET A 35 -6.59 6.30 6.35
C MET A 35 -6.22 5.97 7.80
N VAL A 36 -6.79 4.87 8.31
CA VAL A 36 -6.57 4.34 9.66
C VAL A 36 -6.41 2.82 9.58
N GLY A 37 -5.77 2.20 10.58
CA GLY A 37 -5.35 0.79 10.53
C GLY A 37 -6.41 -0.20 10.04
N TRP A 38 -7.64 -0.12 10.56
CA TRP A 38 -8.71 -1.06 10.17
C TRP A 38 -9.17 -0.90 8.70
N ARG A 39 -9.01 0.29 8.10
CA ARG A 39 -9.41 0.53 6.71
C ARG A 39 -8.55 -0.28 5.75
N PHE A 40 -7.25 -0.45 6.03
CA PHE A 40 -6.36 -1.29 5.24
C PHE A 40 -6.86 -2.73 5.19
N VAL A 41 -7.20 -3.29 6.35
CA VAL A 41 -7.76 -4.64 6.47
C VAL A 41 -9.05 -4.76 5.66
N ARG A 42 -9.98 -3.81 5.82
CA ARG A 42 -11.24 -3.79 5.05
C ARG A 42 -10.99 -3.74 3.54
N ILE A 43 -10.09 -2.89 3.07
CA ILE A 43 -9.79 -2.73 1.64
C ILE A 43 -9.21 -4.03 1.07
N MET A 44 -8.24 -4.63 1.76
CA MET A 44 -7.66 -5.90 1.36
C MET A 44 -8.72 -7.02 1.29
N PHE A 45 -9.59 -7.13 2.29
CA PHE A 45 -10.69 -8.11 2.26
C PHE A 45 -11.71 -7.82 1.16
N THR A 46 -12.01 -6.56 0.90
CA THR A 46 -12.94 -6.18 -0.17
C THR A 46 -12.37 -6.55 -1.55
N GLU A 47 -11.08 -6.28 -1.77
CA GLU A 47 -10.37 -6.67 -3.00
C GLU A 47 -10.31 -8.20 -3.13
N PHE A 48 -9.96 -8.90 -2.05
CA PHE A 48 -9.97 -10.35 -2.00
C PHE A 48 -11.35 -10.91 -2.38
N TRP A 49 -12.42 -10.45 -1.73
CA TRP A 49 -13.77 -10.92 -2.02
C TRP A 49 -14.18 -10.65 -3.47
N ASN A 50 -13.82 -9.48 -4.00
CA ASN A 50 -14.10 -9.12 -5.38
C ASN A 50 -13.36 -10.03 -6.37
N ARG A 51 -12.05 -10.21 -6.21
CA ARG A 51 -11.22 -11.02 -7.11
C ARG A 51 -11.51 -12.51 -6.96
N CYS A 52 -11.47 -13.01 -5.73
CA CYS A 52 -11.72 -14.41 -5.44
C CYS A 52 -13.15 -14.78 -5.82
N LEU A 53 -14.16 -14.19 -5.19
CA LEU A 53 -15.53 -14.72 -5.28
C LEU A 53 -16.34 -14.16 -6.44
N LYS A 54 -16.27 -12.85 -6.72
CA LYS A 54 -17.04 -12.26 -7.82
C LYS A 54 -16.43 -12.58 -9.18
N GLN A 55 -15.11 -12.54 -9.31
CA GLN A 55 -14.42 -12.84 -10.57
C GLN A 55 -14.07 -14.33 -10.71
N GLY A 56 -14.16 -15.11 -9.63
CA GLY A 56 -13.95 -16.55 -9.69
C GLY A 56 -12.50 -16.98 -9.90
N LEU A 57 -11.53 -16.08 -9.67
CA LEU A 57 -10.10 -16.31 -9.93
C LEU A 57 -9.54 -17.53 -9.17
N TRP A 58 -10.15 -17.94 -8.07
CA TRP A 58 -9.74 -19.17 -7.36
C TRP A 58 -9.89 -20.44 -8.22
N LYS A 59 -10.68 -20.40 -9.29
CA LYS A 59 -10.87 -21.51 -10.24
C LYS A 59 -9.72 -21.65 -11.22
N ASP A 60 -8.90 -20.62 -11.38
CA ASP A 60 -7.75 -20.58 -12.30
C ASP A 60 -6.49 -21.23 -11.69
N GLY A 61 -6.66 -21.97 -10.58
CA GLY A 61 -5.58 -22.66 -9.89
C GLY A 61 -4.56 -21.71 -9.28
N THR A 62 -3.28 -22.11 -9.29
CA THR A 62 -2.19 -21.36 -8.64
C THR A 62 -2.03 -19.94 -9.20
N GLU A 63 -2.18 -19.76 -10.52
CA GLU A 63 -2.04 -18.44 -11.16
C GLU A 63 -3.09 -17.45 -10.66
N GLY A 64 -4.34 -17.91 -10.50
CA GLY A 64 -5.42 -17.10 -9.96
C GLY A 64 -5.18 -16.67 -8.51
N TRP A 65 -4.65 -17.57 -7.67
CA TRP A 65 -4.26 -17.23 -6.30
C TRP A 65 -3.12 -16.20 -6.24
N ILE A 66 -2.10 -16.36 -7.10
CA ILE A 66 -1.01 -15.39 -7.22
C ILE A 66 -1.57 -14.02 -7.61
N GLU A 67 -2.47 -13.97 -8.58
CA GLU A 67 -3.08 -12.71 -9.01
C GLU A 67 -3.95 -12.07 -7.92
N ILE A 68 -4.75 -12.86 -7.17
CA ILE A 68 -5.53 -12.36 -6.04
C ILE A 68 -4.61 -11.69 -5.00
N ILE A 69 -3.54 -12.36 -4.59
CA ILE A 69 -2.59 -11.83 -3.60
C ILE A 69 -1.88 -10.60 -4.16
N TYR A 70 -1.48 -10.63 -5.43
CA TYR A 70 -0.83 -9.51 -6.08
C TYR A 70 -1.73 -8.26 -6.14
N GLN A 71 -3.01 -8.43 -6.46
CA GLN A 71 -3.98 -7.34 -6.49
C GLN A 71 -4.23 -6.77 -5.09
N MET A 72 -4.33 -7.62 -4.06
CA MET A 72 -4.41 -7.17 -2.67
C MET A 72 -3.18 -6.34 -2.28
N PHE A 73 -1.97 -6.81 -2.64
CA PHE A 73 -0.73 -6.08 -2.39
C PHE A 73 -0.70 -4.74 -3.13
N SER A 74 -1.06 -4.71 -4.41
CA SER A 74 -1.14 -3.47 -5.19
C SER A 74 -2.08 -2.44 -4.55
N LYS A 75 -3.27 -2.88 -4.12
CA LYS A 75 -4.20 -2.00 -3.37
C LYS A 75 -3.62 -1.55 -2.05
N PHE A 76 -2.96 -2.43 -1.30
CA PHE A 76 -2.30 -2.04 -0.06
C PHE A 76 -1.29 -0.89 -0.29
N VAL A 77 -0.40 -1.02 -1.28
CA VAL A 77 0.63 0.00 -1.60
C VAL A 77 -0.01 1.34 -2.01
N THR A 78 -1.07 1.33 -2.81
CA THR A 78 -1.82 2.56 -3.16
C THR A 78 -2.33 3.28 -1.91
N TYR A 79 -2.97 2.55 -0.99
CA TYR A 79 -3.56 3.14 0.20
C TYR A 79 -2.54 3.50 1.27
N GLU A 80 -1.39 2.82 1.32
CA GLU A 80 -0.25 3.20 2.14
C GLU A 80 0.25 4.58 1.71
N ARG A 81 0.48 4.78 0.41
CA ARG A 81 0.90 6.08 -0.13
C ARG A 81 -0.12 7.18 0.12
N LEU A 82 -1.41 6.87 0.00
CA LEU A 82 -2.45 7.82 0.37
C LEU A 82 -2.35 8.20 1.85
N TRP A 83 -2.16 7.23 2.74
CA TRP A 83 -1.97 7.48 4.16
C TRP A 83 -0.73 8.36 4.42
N GLU A 84 0.39 8.08 3.76
CA GLU A 84 1.60 8.92 3.87
C GLU A 84 1.33 10.37 3.45
N MET A 85 0.58 10.57 2.36
CA MET A 85 0.20 11.90 1.87
C MET A 85 -0.77 12.63 2.81
N GLN A 86 -1.65 11.89 3.50
CA GLN A 86 -2.63 12.45 4.44
C GLN A 86 -2.04 12.74 5.83
N ARG A 87 -0.87 12.18 6.14
CA ARG A 87 -0.31 12.22 7.50
C ARG A 87 0.27 13.60 7.83
N GLN A 88 -0.10 14.11 9.01
CA GLN A 88 0.44 15.32 9.62
C GLN A 88 0.74 15.02 11.11
N PRO A 89 1.98 15.20 11.61
CA PRO A 89 3.19 15.62 10.90
C PRO A 89 3.71 14.54 9.95
N SER A 90 4.53 14.93 8.97
CA SER A 90 5.12 13.98 8.03
C SER A 90 5.99 12.94 8.74
N LEU A 91 6.19 11.77 8.11
CA LEU A 91 7.09 10.73 8.64
C LEU A 91 8.50 11.30 8.92
N LYS A 92 9.02 12.11 8.00
CA LYS A 92 10.34 12.74 8.14
C LYS A 92 10.44 13.63 9.38
N GLU A 93 9.41 14.42 9.66
CA GLU A 93 9.35 15.26 10.87
C GLU A 93 9.24 14.41 12.12
N THR A 94 8.38 13.38 12.09
CA THR A 94 8.21 12.46 13.22
C THR A 94 9.55 11.82 13.61
N TYR A 95 10.29 11.27 12.64
CA TYR A 95 11.59 10.64 12.92
C TYR A 95 12.64 11.66 13.34
N LYS A 96 12.66 12.85 12.74
CA LYS A 96 13.58 13.93 13.17
C LYS A 96 13.39 14.30 14.64
N ASP A 97 12.15 14.32 15.12
CA ASP A 97 11.87 14.66 16.51
C ASP A 97 12.20 13.51 17.47
N ILE A 98 11.97 12.25 17.05
CA ILE A 98 12.44 11.06 17.79
C ILE A 98 13.97 11.06 17.89
N ASP A 99 14.68 11.31 16.79
CA ASP A 99 16.15 11.34 16.77
C ASP A 99 16.70 12.41 17.73
N LYS A 100 16.10 13.60 17.75
CA LYS A 100 16.47 14.66 18.71
C LYS A 100 16.23 14.22 20.15
N GLN A 101 15.11 13.55 20.45
CA GLN A 101 14.81 13.06 21.78
C GLN A 101 15.86 12.05 22.24
N ILE A 102 16.17 11.05 21.41
CA ILE A 102 17.18 10.02 21.69
C ILE A 102 18.55 10.67 21.95
N LEU A 103 18.98 11.60 21.08
CA LEU A 103 20.25 12.32 21.26
C LEU A 103 20.28 13.10 22.58
N SER A 104 19.19 13.77 22.94
CA SER A 104 19.10 14.52 24.20
C SER A 104 19.14 13.61 25.44
N GLU A 105 18.57 12.41 25.35
CA GLU A 105 18.61 11.41 26.43
C GLU A 105 20.02 10.84 26.60
N TRP A 106 20.71 10.55 25.49
CA TRP A 106 22.09 10.11 25.52
C TRP A 106 23.02 11.17 26.12
N GLU A 107 22.86 12.45 25.76
CA GLU A 107 23.63 13.55 26.36
C GLU A 107 23.39 13.71 27.86
N LYS A 108 22.17 13.43 28.34
CA LYS A 108 21.82 13.46 29.76
C LYS A 108 22.40 12.28 30.53
N GLN A 109 22.46 11.10 29.92
CA GLN A 109 23.05 9.90 30.53
C GLN A 109 24.59 9.94 30.56
N ALA A 110 25.20 10.68 29.64
CA ALA A 110 26.66 10.85 29.57
C ALA A 110 27.22 11.94 30.52
N LYS A 111 26.36 12.67 31.23
CA LYS A 111 26.71 13.65 32.26
C LYS A 111 26.45 13.09 33.65
#